data_AF-A0A3A9IMG1-F1
#
_entry.id   AF-A0A3A9IMG1-F1
#
_cell.length_a   1.000
_cell.length_b   1.000
_cell.length_c   1.000
_cell.angle_alpha   90.00
_cell.angle_beta   90.00
_cell.angle_gamma   90.00
#
_symmetry.space_group_name_H-M   'P 1'
#
loop_
_entity.id
_entity.type
_entity.pdbx_description
1 polymer ?
#
loop_
_entity_poly.entity_id
_entity_poly.type
_entity_poly.pdbx_seq_one_letter_code
_entity_poly.pdbx_strand_id
1 'polypeptide(L)' 'MALSITLTVTSSPPISTAHIAQRIADDMAHLYHRLGDGVSDELGISISYLVEEFALLAAAYRSPAEMEKHP' A
#
# COMPACT_ATOMS: atom_id res chain seq x y z
N MET A 1 -10.45 6.49 20.65
CA MET A 1 -11.41 6.93 19.61
C MET A 1 -11.49 5.81 18.59
N ALA A 2 -12.35 5.88 17.56
CA ALA A 2 -12.33 4.88 16.48
C ALA A 2 -11.72 5.51 15.24
N LEU A 3 -10.53 5.05 14.83
CA LEU A 3 -9.90 5.48 13.59
C LEU A 3 -10.34 4.53 12.47
N SER A 4 -10.92 5.07 11.40
CA SER A 4 -11.28 4.29 10.21
C SER A 4 -10.61 4.93 9.00
N ILE A 5 -9.87 4.13 8.24
CA ILE A 5 -9.17 4.56 7.03
C ILE A 5 -9.82 3.83 5.85
N THR A 6 -10.46 4.61 4.97
CA THR A 6 -11.06 4.09 3.74
C THR A 6 -10.17 4.46 2.56
N LEU A 7 -9.53 3.46 1.95
CA LEU A 7 -8.82 3.64 0.70
C LEU A 7 -9.77 3.40 -0.48
N THR A 8 -10.03 4.41 -1.30
CA THR A 8 -10.89 4.29 -2.49
C THR A 8 -10.06 4.41 -3.75
N VAL A 9 -9.90 3.29 -4.47
CA VAL A 9 -9.14 3.27 -5.71
C VAL A 9 -10.11 3.29 -6.89
N THR A 10 -10.21 4.44 -7.56
CA THR A 10 -10.97 4.58 -8.81
C THR A 10 -10.04 4.37 -10.00
N SER A 11 -10.28 3.34 -10.81
CA SER A 11 -9.57 3.15 -12.07
C SER A 11 -10.56 3.20 -13.24
N SER A 12 -10.13 3.79 -14.35
CA SER A 12 -10.83 3.72 -15.63
C SER A 12 -10.20 2.61 -16.48
N PRO A 13 -11.00 1.78 -17.19
CA PRO A 13 -10.44 0.87 -18.17
C PRO A 13 -9.74 1.62 -19.31
N PRO A 14 -8.61 1.11 -19.87
CA PRO A 14 -7.93 -0.14 -19.54
C PRO A 14 -6.67 0.15 -18.71
N ILE A 15 -6.79 0.14 -17.38
CA ILE A 15 -5.64 0.26 -16.48
C ILE A 15 -5.22 -1.13 -15.99
N SER A 16 -3.94 -1.47 -16.19
CA SER A 16 -3.31 -2.70 -15.68
C SER A 16 -3.36 -2.75 -14.15
N THR A 17 -3.52 -3.94 -13.59
CA THR A 17 -3.42 -4.20 -12.15
C THR A 17 -2.11 -3.69 -11.53
N ALA A 18 -1.02 -3.63 -12.31
CA ALA A 18 0.25 -3.04 -11.86
C ALA A 18 0.14 -1.54 -11.54
N HIS A 19 -0.62 -0.78 -12.33
CA HIS A 19 -0.86 0.63 -12.05
C HIS A 19 -1.76 0.84 -10.83
N ILE A 20 -2.72 -0.07 -10.58
CA ILE A 20 -3.56 -0.05 -9.38
C ILE A 20 -2.70 -0.28 -8.15
N ALA A 21 -1.84 -1.31 -8.17
CA ALA A 21 -0.95 -1.63 -7.06
C ALA A 21 0.03 -0.49 -6.74
N GLN A 22 0.61 0.13 -7.76
CA GLN A 22 1.49 1.30 -7.58
C GLN A 22 0.76 2.47 -6.92
N ARG A 23 -0.46 2.79 -7.38
CA ARG A 23 -1.22 3.90 -6.81
C ARG A 23 -1.58 3.67 -5.34
N ILE A 24 -1.91 2.43 -4.98
CA ILE A 24 -2.16 2.08 -3.57
C ILE A 24 -0.88 2.28 -2.74
N ALA A 25 0.29 1.84 -3.24
CA ALA A 25 1.56 2.07 -2.55
C ALA A 25 1.84 3.56 -2.34
N ASP A 26 1.59 4.39 -3.35
CA ASP A 26 1.76 5.84 -3.28
C ASP A 26 0.81 6.48 -2.25
N ASP A 27 -0.47 6.08 -2.26
CA ASP A 27 -1.48 6.56 -1.31
C ASP A 27 -1.09 6.19 0.15
N MET A 28 -0.54 5.00 0.36
CA MET A 28 -0.06 4.56 1.67
C MET A 28 1.18 5.32 2.14
N ALA A 29 2.14 5.59 1.24
CA ALA A 29 3.30 6.41 1.55
C ALA A 29 2.88 7.84 1.94
N HIS A 30 1.87 8.39 1.26
CA HIS A 30 1.31 9.70 1.59
C HIS A 30 0.57 9.69 2.94
N LEU A 31 -0.16 8.62 3.25
CA LEU A 31 -0.78 8.42 4.56
C LEU A 31 0.26 8.39 5.68
N TYR A 32 1.36 7.66 5.48
CA TYR A 32 2.48 7.62 6.42
C TYR A 32 3.10 8.98 6.64
N HIS A 33 3.31 9.76 5.57
CA HIS A 33 3.85 11.11 5.71
C HIS A 33 2.93 12.03 6.55
N ARG A 34 1.61 11.87 6.45
CA ARG A 34 0.64 12.69 7.20
C ARG A 34 0.49 12.29 8.66
N LEU A 35 0.46 10.99 8.94
CA LEU A 35 0.13 10.46 10.25
C LEU A 35 1.37 10.07 11.06
N GLY A 36 2.45 9.71 10.38
CA GLY A 36 3.63 9.07 10.97
C GLY A 36 3.27 7.75 11.66
N ASP A 37 4.22 7.18 12.40
CA ASP A 37 3.94 5.99 13.21
C ASP A 37 3.14 6.28 14.49
N GLY A 38 2.89 7.56 14.82
CA GLY A 38 2.22 7.96 16.06
C GLY A 38 0.76 7.51 16.18
N VAL A 39 0.16 7.02 15.09
CA VAL A 39 -1.23 6.51 15.06
C VAL A 39 -1.26 4.97 15.04
N SER A 40 -0.09 4.32 15.00
CA SER A 40 0.03 2.85 14.92
C SER A 40 -0.60 2.13 16.11
N ASP A 41 -0.46 2.70 17.32
CA ASP A 41 -1.03 2.12 18.55
C ASP A 41 -2.56 2.08 18.51
N GLU A 42 -3.18 3.07 17.86
CA GLU A 42 -4.63 3.17 17.77
C GLU A 42 -5.20 2.38 16.57
N LEU A 43 -4.38 2.19 15.53
CA LEU A 43 -4.68 1.30 14.40
C LEU A 43 -4.47 -0.18 14.71
N GLY A 44 -3.68 -0.52 15.74
CA GLY A 44 -3.26 -1.90 16.03
C GLY A 44 -2.36 -2.50 14.95
N ILE A 45 -1.89 -1.68 14.01
CA ILE A 45 -0.97 -2.04 12.93
C ILE A 45 -0.10 -0.82 12.62
N SER A 46 1.17 -1.08 12.34
CA SER A 46 2.11 -0.03 11.95
C SER A 46 1.78 0.49 10.54
N ILE A 47 1.71 1.81 10.40
CA ILE A 47 1.52 2.43 9.07
C ILE A 47 2.76 2.21 8.20
N SER A 48 3.97 2.26 8.76
CA SER A 48 5.20 1.95 8.02
C SER A 48 5.22 0.51 7.50
N TYR A 49 4.72 -0.47 8.27
CA TYR A 49 4.52 -1.84 7.79
C TYR A 49 3.57 -1.91 6.59
N LEU A 50 2.43 -1.21 6.64
CA LEU A 50 1.51 -1.20 5.51
C LEU A 50 2.13 -0.58 4.24
N VAL A 51 2.93 0.48 4.39
CA VAL A 51 3.66 1.09 3.26
C VAL A 51 4.58 0.07 2.60
N GLU A 52 5.33 -0.70 3.40
CA GLU A 52 6.25 -1.72 2.92
C GLU A 52 5.50 -2.81 2.14
N GLU A 53 4.43 -3.38 2.70
CA GLU A 53 3.66 -4.45 2.05
C GLU A 53 3.06 -4.01 0.71
N PHE A 54 2.54 -2.79 0.62
CA PHE A 54 2.00 -2.29 -0.65
C PHE A 54 3.09 -1.92 -1.66
N ALA A 55 4.27 -1.48 -1.21
CA ALA A 55 5.42 -1.28 -2.09
C ALA A 55 5.90 -2.61 -2.69
N LEU A 56 5.97 -3.67 -1.88
CA LEU A 56 6.29 -5.03 -2.33
C LEU A 56 5.24 -5.54 -3.32
N LEU A 57 3.95 -5.33 -3.05
CA LEU A 57 2.87 -5.68 -3.96
C LEU A 57 2.99 -4.96 -5.31
N ALA A 58 3.28 -3.66 -5.30
CA ALA A 58 3.49 -2.88 -6.52
C ALA A 58 4.69 -3.40 -7.33
N ALA A 59 5.79 -3.73 -6.65
CA ALA A 59 6.98 -4.30 -7.29
C ALA A 59 6.69 -5.67 -7.92
N ALA A 60 5.95 -6.53 -7.21
CA ALA A 60 5.51 -7.84 -7.69
C ALA A 60 4.69 -7.76 -8.98
N TYR A 61 3.72 -6.85 -9.06
CA TYR A 61 2.93 -6.68 -10.29
C TYR A 61 3.73 -6.05 -11.45
N ARG A 62 4.80 -5.30 -11.15
CA ARG A 62 5.68 -4.71 -12.17
C ARG A 62 6.59 -5.76 -12.82
N SER A 63 7.03 -6.75 -12.04
CA SER A 63 7.89 -7.84 -12.49
C SER A 63 7.49 -9.16 -11.80
N PRO A 64 6.50 -9.91 -12.34
CA PRO A 64 5.99 -11.13 -11.71
C PRO A 64 7.05 -12.22 -11.47
N ALA A 65 8.16 -12.18 -12.21
CA ALA A 65 9.22 -13.19 -12.18
C ALA A 65 10.09 -13.19 -10.90
N GLU A 66 10.00 -12.16 -10.05
CA GLU A 66 10.82 -12.05 -8.82
C GLU A 66 10.15 -12.68 -7.59
N MET A 67 8.83 -12.93 -7.60
CA MET A 67 8.11 -13.51 -6.45
C MET A 67 8.35 -15.01 -6.24
N GLU A 68 8.76 -15.77 -7.27
CA GLU A 68 9.10 -17.19 -7.13
C GLU A 68 10.42 -17.44 -6.37
N LYS A 69 11.16 -16.39 -6.00
CA LYS A 69 12.47 -16.49 -5.36
C LYS A 69 12.52 -16.11 -3.88
N HIS A 70 11.38 -15.87 -3.25
CA HIS A 70 11.35 -15.76 -1.79
C HIS A 70 11.10 -17.16 -1.17
N PRO A 71 12.02 -17.67 -0.32
CA PRO A 71 11.89 -18.96 0.36
C PRO A 71 10.78 -18.98 1.42
#